data_AF-A0A1C2BQ04-F1
#
_entry.id   AF-A0A1C2BQ04-F1
#
_cell.length_a   1.000
_cell.length_b   1.000
_cell.length_c   1.000
_cell.angle_alpha   90.00
_cell.angle_beta   90.00
_cell.angle_gamma   90.00
#
_symmetry.space_group_name_H-M   'P 1'
#
loop_
_entity.id
_entity.type
_entity.pdbx_description
1 polymer ?
#
loop_
_entity_poly.entity_id
_entity_poly.type
_entity_poly.pdbx_seq_one_letter_code
_entity_poly.pdbx_strand_id
1 'polypeptide(L)'
;MYTFEQYLKLSREAKSLATRYGCACLKAHLGALSAYEMKKKLLTDTEKIKYGSDWLNKSSRFYNKKEQGEPIVRRHVVDDIDRRVKPPFSLMSLLCHPLWQLTDNPNPTQNSINEALMNLPHRYVQMLFKEDGDSGLVRRQKVSRQAIWKINASTDIHALTCLIAFCLELPSSKNNRLDLAQLSAIRYLIKLSIISVFSTVAEDFYILLNQNFSATLATKHDRVYSDVWPYRTPDDAQIMIPMRIINNCHVNIATTINVYKKLYQKAIQRGLVNKTNEDEQKFYNFICHTEIQHLTDILYQDAQIPDNFSDLKHLLFERTLNRK
;
A
#
# COMPACT_ATOMS: atom_id res chain seq x y z
N MET A 1 -17.52 9.77 -7.23
CA MET A 1 -16.87 9.14 -6.05
C MET A 1 -17.78 8.03 -5.57
N TYR A 2 -17.26 6.87 -5.15
CA TYR A 2 -18.10 5.83 -4.56
C TYR A 2 -18.85 6.36 -3.33
N THR A 3 -20.03 5.82 -3.08
CA THR A 3 -20.93 6.25 -2.02
C THR A 3 -20.80 5.37 -0.78
N PHE A 4 -21.32 5.86 0.35
CA PHE A 4 -21.39 5.07 1.58
C PHE A 4 -22.23 3.81 1.41
N GLU A 5 -23.27 3.85 0.57
CA GLU A 5 -24.08 2.67 0.26
C GLU A 5 -23.28 1.60 -0.49
N GLN A 6 -22.41 2.00 -1.41
CA GLN A 6 -21.49 1.08 -2.09
C GLN A 6 -20.46 0.50 -1.11
N TYR A 7 -19.97 1.29 -0.15
CA TYR A 7 -19.15 0.78 0.96
C TYR A 7 -19.91 -0.26 1.81
N LEU A 8 -21.18 -0.05 2.13
CA LEU A 8 -21.96 -1.00 2.94
C LEU A 8 -22.14 -2.37 2.27
N LYS A 9 -22.14 -2.40 0.93
CA LYS A 9 -22.27 -3.61 0.11
C LYS A 9 -21.01 -4.48 0.06
N LEU A 10 -19.85 -3.93 0.43
CA LEU A 10 -18.59 -4.69 0.50
C LEU A 10 -18.71 -5.89 1.46
N SER A 11 -17.86 -6.89 1.28
CA SER A 11 -17.65 -8.00 2.21
C SER A 11 -17.29 -7.49 3.61
N ARG A 12 -17.47 -8.34 4.63
CA ARG A 12 -17.15 -7.95 6.01
C ARG A 12 -15.66 -7.65 6.16
N GLU A 13 -14.84 -8.42 5.48
CA GLU A 13 -13.38 -8.37 5.45
C GLU A 13 -12.92 -7.05 4.82
N ALA A 14 -13.42 -6.70 3.64
CA ALA A 14 -13.10 -5.43 2.98
C ALA A 14 -13.58 -4.23 3.81
N LYS A 15 -14.78 -4.28 4.40
CA LYS A 15 -15.27 -3.22 5.30
C LYS A 15 -14.42 -3.06 6.55
N SER A 16 -13.94 -4.17 7.12
CA SER A 16 -13.03 -4.17 8.27
C SER A 16 -11.72 -3.47 7.93
N LEU A 17 -11.10 -3.80 6.79
CA LEU A 17 -9.87 -3.13 6.31
C LEU A 17 -10.07 -1.63 6.10
N ALA A 18 -11.11 -1.26 5.35
CA ALA A 18 -11.45 0.13 5.10
C ALA A 18 -11.66 0.92 6.41
N THR A 19 -12.34 0.30 7.38
CA THR A 19 -12.58 0.90 8.70
C THR A 19 -11.29 1.09 9.50
N ARG A 20 -10.45 0.06 9.58
CA ARG A 20 -9.17 0.13 10.30
C ARG A 20 -8.24 1.17 9.70
N TYR A 21 -8.10 1.16 8.38
CA TYR A 21 -7.32 2.15 7.65
C TYR A 21 -7.86 3.57 7.87
N GLY A 22 -9.18 3.77 7.74
CA GLY A 22 -9.81 5.06 7.98
C GLY A 22 -9.58 5.59 9.41
N CYS A 23 -9.68 4.71 10.41
CA CYS A 23 -9.41 5.07 11.80
C CYS A 23 -7.92 5.35 12.05
N ALA A 24 -7.00 4.60 11.46
CA ALA A 24 -5.57 4.84 11.55
C ALA A 24 -5.20 6.21 10.92
N CYS A 25 -5.76 6.53 9.76
CA CYS A 25 -5.62 7.84 9.13
C CYS A 25 -6.18 8.96 10.04
N LEU A 26 -7.35 8.78 10.62
CA LEU A 26 -7.95 9.75 11.55
C LEU A 26 -7.05 9.97 12.77
N LYS A 27 -6.54 8.88 13.35
CA LYS A 27 -5.62 8.91 14.51
C LYS A 27 -4.36 9.70 14.20
N ALA A 28 -3.73 9.41 13.06
CA ALA A 28 -2.54 10.11 12.59
C ALA A 28 -2.82 11.58 12.30
N HIS A 29 -3.93 11.90 11.61
CA HIS A 29 -4.33 13.28 11.31
C HIS A 29 -4.56 14.11 12.57
N LEU A 30 -5.20 13.51 13.58
CA LEU A 30 -5.41 14.17 14.87
C LEU A 30 -4.12 14.21 15.72
N GLY A 31 -3.05 13.52 15.34
CA GLY A 31 -1.86 13.34 16.18
C GLY A 31 -2.21 12.72 17.53
N ALA A 32 -3.08 11.72 17.54
CA ALA A 32 -3.53 11.03 18.75
C ALA A 32 -2.76 9.72 18.95
N LEU A 33 -2.38 9.41 20.19
CA LEU A 33 -1.65 8.19 20.54
C LEU A 33 -2.59 7.01 20.83
N SER A 34 -3.85 7.29 21.17
CA SER A 34 -4.83 6.27 21.57
C SER A 34 -6.25 6.61 21.11
N ALA A 35 -7.14 5.60 21.12
CA ALA A 35 -8.58 5.77 20.89
C ALA A 35 -9.22 6.79 21.86
N TYR A 36 -8.75 6.84 23.11
CA TYR A 36 -9.17 7.84 24.08
C TYR A 36 -8.80 9.26 23.63
N GLU A 37 -7.55 9.46 23.21
CA GLU A 37 -7.09 10.75 22.71
C GLU A 37 -7.81 11.17 21.42
N MET A 38 -8.09 10.23 20.51
CA MET A 38 -8.89 10.49 19.33
C MET A 38 -10.26 11.06 19.71
N LYS A 39 -10.97 10.41 20.65
CA LYS A 39 -12.27 10.89 21.13
C LYS A 39 -12.13 12.29 21.75
N LYS A 40 -11.13 12.48 22.62
CA LYS A 40 -10.88 13.77 23.29
C LYS A 40 -10.65 14.91 22.29
N LYS A 41 -9.88 14.67 21.23
CA LYS A 41 -9.57 15.68 20.20
C LYS A 41 -10.77 16.02 19.30
N LEU A 42 -11.75 15.14 19.18
CA LEU A 42 -12.97 15.37 18.40
C LEU A 42 -14.06 16.12 19.17
N LEU A 43 -13.91 16.29 20.49
CA LEU A 43 -14.88 17.03 21.30
C LEU A 43 -14.61 18.54 21.27
N THR A 44 -15.68 19.32 21.31
CA THR A 44 -15.61 20.76 21.56
C THR A 44 -15.20 21.04 23.01
N ASP A 45 -14.71 22.25 23.29
CA ASP A 45 -14.30 22.59 24.66
C ASP A 45 -15.48 22.58 25.64
N THR A 46 -16.67 22.98 25.18
CA THR A 46 -17.91 22.86 25.96
C THR A 46 -18.27 21.40 26.28
N GLU A 47 -18.10 20.49 25.32
CA GLU A 47 -18.31 19.06 25.55
C GLU A 47 -17.27 18.48 26.51
N LYS A 48 -15.99 18.89 26.41
CA LYS A 48 -14.93 18.45 27.33
C LYS A 48 -15.20 18.88 28.78
N ILE A 49 -15.77 20.08 28.98
CA ILE A 49 -16.14 20.58 30.31
C ILE A 49 -17.35 19.81 30.86
N LYS A 50 -18.31 19.48 30.00
CA LYS A 50 -19.55 18.78 30.37
C LYS A 50 -19.33 17.30 30.70
N TYR A 51 -18.36 16.64 30.06
CA TYR A 51 -18.09 15.21 30.24
C TYR A 51 -16.82 15.01 31.06
N GLY A 52 -16.95 14.45 32.27
CA GLY A 52 -15.81 14.09 33.11
C GLY A 52 -14.90 13.01 32.49
N SER A 53 -13.67 12.88 33.02
CA SER A 53 -12.64 11.94 32.54
C SER A 53 -13.12 10.48 32.51
N ASP A 54 -13.92 10.05 33.49
CA ASP A 54 -14.42 8.68 33.59
C ASP A 54 -15.44 8.32 32.50
N TRP A 55 -16.22 9.29 32.04
CA TRP A 55 -17.14 9.09 30.92
C TRP A 55 -16.37 8.94 29.61
N LEU A 56 -15.33 9.76 29.42
CA LEU A 56 -14.48 9.70 28.23
C LEU A 56 -13.77 8.35 28.10
N ASN A 57 -13.26 7.82 29.21
CA ASN A 57 -12.64 6.49 29.26
C ASN A 57 -13.61 5.38 28.81
N LYS A 58 -14.85 5.36 29.35
CA LYS A 58 -15.88 4.37 28.97
C LYS A 58 -16.38 4.54 27.52
N SER A 59 -16.35 5.77 26.99
CA SER A 59 -16.84 6.12 25.64
C SER A 59 -15.85 5.84 24.49
N SER A 60 -14.55 5.68 24.80
CA SER A 60 -13.50 5.34 23.82
C SER A 60 -13.72 3.98 23.12
N ARG A 61 -14.64 3.16 23.67
CA ARG A 61 -15.05 1.85 23.16
C ARG A 61 -15.39 1.85 21.67
N PHE A 62 -15.97 2.94 21.14
CA PHE A 62 -16.26 3.05 19.71
C PHE A 62 -14.97 2.93 18.89
N TYR A 63 -13.98 3.80 19.09
CA TYR A 63 -12.74 3.78 18.31
C TYR A 63 -11.92 2.52 18.53
N ASN A 64 -11.89 1.99 19.77
CA ASN A 64 -11.25 0.70 20.04
C ASN A 64 -11.85 -0.41 19.17
N LYS A 65 -13.19 -0.52 19.10
CA LYS A 65 -13.85 -1.51 18.23
C LYS A 65 -13.51 -1.31 16.75
N LYS A 66 -13.40 -0.06 16.28
CA LYS A 66 -13.10 0.26 14.88
C LYS A 66 -11.64 -0.03 14.51
N GLU A 67 -10.70 0.25 15.42
CA GLU A 67 -9.29 -0.17 15.29
C GLU A 67 -9.15 -1.70 15.27
N GLN A 68 -10.03 -2.42 15.96
CA GLN A 68 -10.11 -3.90 15.93
C GLN A 68 -10.89 -4.46 14.72
N GLY A 69 -11.33 -3.62 13.80
CA GLY A 69 -11.97 -4.08 12.55
C GLY A 69 -13.48 -4.24 12.60
N GLU A 70 -14.17 -3.77 13.63
CA GLU A 70 -15.64 -3.71 13.61
C GLU A 70 -16.10 -2.65 12.59
N PRO A 71 -16.82 -2.98 11.51
CA PRO A 71 -17.16 -2.01 10.46
C PRO A 71 -17.96 -0.78 10.96
N ILE A 72 -17.75 0.39 10.36
CA ILE A 72 -18.60 1.57 10.59
C ILE A 72 -19.80 1.49 9.65
N VAL A 73 -20.95 1.05 10.15
CA VAL A 73 -22.15 0.83 9.32
C VAL A 73 -23.16 1.99 9.30
N ARG A 74 -22.90 3.05 10.06
CA ARG A 74 -23.85 4.17 10.25
C ARG A 74 -23.30 5.44 9.63
N ARG A 75 -23.96 5.96 8.58
CA ARG A 75 -23.53 7.16 7.85
C ARG A 75 -23.41 8.40 8.73
N HIS A 76 -24.40 8.67 9.57
CA HIS A 76 -24.41 9.84 10.46
C HIS A 76 -23.21 9.90 11.42
N VAL A 77 -22.61 8.74 11.76
CA VAL A 77 -21.40 8.70 12.58
C VAL A 77 -20.19 9.21 11.80
N VAL A 78 -20.10 8.85 10.52
CA VAL A 78 -19.05 9.32 9.62
C VAL A 78 -19.20 10.81 9.36
N ASP A 79 -20.44 11.26 9.07
CA ASP A 79 -20.74 12.67 8.82
C ASP A 79 -20.43 13.54 10.05
N ASP A 80 -20.72 13.07 11.27
CA ASP A 80 -20.38 13.78 12.50
C ASP A 80 -18.85 13.90 12.70
N ILE A 81 -18.10 12.83 12.41
CA ILE A 81 -16.64 12.85 12.49
C ILE A 81 -16.07 13.84 11.46
N ASP A 82 -16.47 13.76 10.20
CA ASP A 82 -15.96 14.63 9.13
C ASP A 82 -16.27 16.11 9.43
N ARG A 83 -17.47 16.40 9.95
CA ARG A 83 -17.85 17.74 10.39
C ARG A 83 -16.95 18.28 11.51
N ARG A 84 -16.51 17.42 12.44
CA ARG A 84 -15.65 17.79 13.58
C ARG A 84 -14.20 17.99 13.17
N VAL A 85 -13.67 17.15 12.28
CA VAL A 85 -12.27 17.22 11.83
C VAL A 85 -12.05 18.38 10.86
N LYS A 86 -13.07 18.67 10.02
CA LYS A 86 -13.02 19.64 8.90
C LYS A 86 -11.99 19.25 7.82
N PRO A 87 -12.13 19.79 6.59
CA PRO A 87 -11.16 19.55 5.51
C PRO A 87 -9.73 19.97 5.91
N PRO A 88 -8.69 19.33 5.34
CA PRO A 88 -8.72 18.46 4.16
C PRO A 88 -9.00 16.97 4.44
N PHE A 89 -9.12 16.56 5.71
CA PHE A 89 -9.39 15.16 6.06
C PHE A 89 -10.86 14.79 5.81
N SER A 90 -11.10 13.56 5.34
CA SER A 90 -12.44 12.97 5.25
C SER A 90 -12.39 11.47 5.46
N LEU A 91 -13.00 11.00 6.54
CA LEU A 91 -13.24 9.60 6.81
C LEU A 91 -14.19 9.00 5.77
N MET A 92 -15.21 9.74 5.31
CA MET A 92 -16.09 9.28 4.24
C MET A 92 -15.29 8.91 2.99
N SER A 93 -14.35 9.77 2.59
CA SER A 93 -13.50 9.55 1.41
C SER A 93 -12.59 8.33 1.56
N LEU A 94 -12.12 8.03 2.78
CA LEU A 94 -11.28 6.87 3.07
C LEU A 94 -12.08 5.56 3.10
N LEU A 95 -13.28 5.57 3.69
CA LEU A 95 -14.18 4.41 3.73
C LEU A 95 -14.69 4.06 2.33
N CYS A 96 -15.02 5.08 1.53
CA CYS A 96 -15.52 4.92 0.16
C CYS A 96 -14.39 4.92 -0.89
N HIS A 97 -13.15 4.66 -0.48
CA HIS A 97 -12.03 4.71 -1.39
C HIS A 97 -12.15 3.63 -2.50
N PRO A 98 -11.87 3.95 -3.78
CA PRO A 98 -12.01 3.00 -4.89
C PRO A 98 -11.23 1.69 -4.74
N LEU A 99 -10.12 1.71 -3.98
CA LEU A 99 -9.33 0.52 -3.68
C LEU A 99 -10.20 -0.62 -3.16
N TRP A 100 -11.13 -0.34 -2.25
CA TRP A 100 -11.91 -1.37 -1.58
C TRP A 100 -12.88 -2.06 -2.54
N GLN A 101 -13.50 -1.29 -3.43
CA GLN A 101 -14.38 -1.84 -4.49
C GLN A 101 -13.59 -2.68 -5.48
N LEU A 102 -12.38 -2.23 -5.82
CA LEU A 102 -11.50 -2.94 -6.72
C LEU A 102 -11.04 -4.27 -6.13
N THR A 103 -10.67 -4.30 -4.85
CA THR A 103 -10.17 -5.53 -4.19
C THR A 103 -11.27 -6.50 -3.79
N ASP A 104 -12.49 -6.03 -3.57
CA ASP A 104 -13.64 -6.84 -3.18
C ASP A 104 -14.45 -7.37 -4.38
N ASN A 105 -13.95 -7.17 -5.59
CA ASN A 105 -14.55 -7.67 -6.82
C ASN A 105 -13.73 -8.85 -7.37
N PRO A 106 -14.09 -10.11 -7.10
CA PRO A 106 -13.31 -11.28 -7.53
C PRO A 106 -13.28 -11.50 -9.05
N ASN A 107 -14.19 -10.88 -9.80
CA ASN A 107 -14.29 -10.99 -11.26
C ASN A 107 -14.26 -9.59 -11.90
N PRO A 108 -13.11 -8.91 -11.87
CA PRO A 108 -13.01 -7.53 -12.32
C PRO A 108 -13.18 -7.46 -13.84
N THR A 109 -14.13 -6.65 -14.29
CA THR A 109 -14.30 -6.30 -15.71
C THR A 109 -13.55 -5.01 -16.02
N GLN A 110 -13.20 -4.77 -17.29
CA GLN A 110 -12.59 -3.50 -17.71
C GLN A 110 -13.44 -2.29 -17.31
N ASN A 111 -14.77 -2.41 -17.35
CA ASN A 111 -15.69 -1.36 -16.93
C ASN A 111 -15.57 -1.08 -15.42
N SER A 112 -15.58 -2.13 -14.59
CA SER A 112 -15.42 -1.96 -13.13
C SER A 112 -14.06 -1.39 -12.74
N ILE A 113 -12.99 -1.76 -13.45
CA ILE A 113 -11.65 -1.22 -13.24
C ILE A 113 -11.63 0.27 -13.63
N ASN A 114 -12.15 0.61 -14.81
CA ASN A 114 -12.22 1.99 -15.26
C ASN A 114 -13.06 2.86 -14.32
N GLU A 115 -14.20 2.35 -13.83
CA GLU A 115 -15.03 3.03 -12.83
C GLU A 115 -14.22 3.33 -11.57
N ALA A 116 -13.49 2.34 -11.03
CA ALA A 116 -12.66 2.56 -9.86
C ALA A 116 -11.58 3.64 -10.10
N LEU A 117 -10.92 3.61 -11.25
CA LEU A 117 -9.89 4.59 -11.62
C LEU A 117 -10.46 6.00 -11.85
N MET A 118 -11.66 6.14 -12.43
CA MET A 118 -12.33 7.44 -12.61
C MET A 118 -12.77 8.07 -11.29
N ASN A 119 -12.95 7.26 -10.23
CA ASN A 119 -13.31 7.74 -8.90
C ASN A 119 -12.09 8.17 -8.05
N LEU A 120 -10.87 8.15 -8.60
CA LEU A 120 -9.66 8.68 -7.96
C LEU A 120 -9.60 10.21 -8.03
N PRO A 121 -8.72 10.88 -7.24
CA PRO A 121 -8.50 12.31 -7.34
C PRO A 121 -8.10 12.75 -8.76
N HIS A 122 -8.52 13.96 -9.15
CA HIS A 122 -8.36 14.49 -10.51
C HIS A 122 -6.95 14.34 -11.09
N ARG A 123 -5.90 14.54 -10.27
CA ARG A 123 -4.50 14.37 -10.69
C ARG A 123 -4.17 12.98 -11.24
N TYR A 124 -4.78 11.93 -10.69
CA TYR A 124 -4.61 10.55 -11.15
C TYR A 124 -5.48 10.30 -12.39
N VAL A 125 -6.72 10.79 -12.39
CA VAL A 125 -7.62 10.68 -13.54
C VAL A 125 -6.99 11.27 -14.80
N GLN A 126 -6.42 12.47 -14.73
CA GLN A 126 -5.75 13.11 -15.88
C GLN A 126 -4.53 12.33 -16.42
N MET A 127 -3.82 11.61 -15.56
CA MET A 127 -2.70 10.75 -15.98
C MET A 127 -3.19 9.50 -16.75
N LEU A 128 -4.41 9.07 -16.46
CA LEU A 128 -4.96 7.78 -16.85
C LEU A 128 -6.00 7.87 -17.98
N PHE A 129 -6.65 9.02 -18.09
CA PHE A 129 -7.73 9.30 -19.05
C PHE A 129 -7.39 10.55 -19.87
N LYS A 130 -8.07 10.70 -21.00
CA LYS A 130 -8.07 11.90 -21.84
C LYS A 130 -9.52 12.28 -22.13
N GLU A 131 -9.76 13.56 -22.38
CA GLU A 131 -11.05 14.01 -22.91
C GLU A 131 -11.20 13.50 -24.34
N ASP A 132 -12.42 13.06 -24.69
CA ASP A 132 -12.79 12.61 -26.02
C ASP A 132 -13.95 13.45 -26.56
N GLY A 133 -13.62 14.70 -26.93
CA GLY A 133 -14.58 15.69 -27.42
C GLY A 133 -15.81 15.82 -26.52
N ASP A 134 -17.00 15.74 -27.14
CA ASP A 134 -18.30 15.88 -26.45
C ASP A 134 -18.71 14.66 -25.60
N SER A 135 -17.91 13.58 -25.59
CA SER A 135 -18.31 12.27 -25.03
C SER A 135 -17.68 11.92 -23.67
N GLY A 136 -17.04 12.88 -23.01
CA GLY A 136 -16.48 12.70 -21.66
C GLY A 136 -15.06 12.15 -21.65
N LEU A 137 -14.70 11.40 -20.60
CA LEU A 137 -13.34 10.89 -20.38
C LEU A 137 -13.17 9.46 -20.92
N VAL A 138 -12.13 9.25 -21.73
CA VAL A 138 -11.76 7.95 -22.29
C VAL A 138 -10.40 7.49 -21.77
N ARG A 139 -10.29 6.19 -21.46
CA ARG A 139 -9.07 5.55 -20.95
C ARG A 139 -7.94 5.67 -21.97
N ARG A 140 -6.75 6.09 -21.52
CA ARG A 140 -5.56 6.08 -22.38
C ARG A 140 -5.13 4.63 -22.63
N GLN A 141 -4.98 4.25 -23.90
CA GLN A 141 -4.50 2.91 -24.27
C GLN A 141 -3.10 2.60 -23.75
N LYS A 142 -2.23 3.62 -23.66
CA LYS A 142 -0.89 3.52 -23.08
C LYS A 142 -0.68 4.66 -22.09
N VAL A 143 -0.35 4.30 -20.86
CA VAL A 143 0.05 5.27 -19.83
C VAL A 143 1.49 5.72 -20.12
N SER A 144 1.74 7.03 -20.04
CA SER A 144 3.08 7.57 -20.32
C SER A 144 4.10 7.09 -19.28
N ARG A 145 5.37 6.96 -19.68
CA ARG A 145 6.47 6.63 -18.74
C ARG A 145 6.54 7.62 -17.57
N GLN A 146 6.30 8.90 -17.84
CA GLN A 146 6.27 9.93 -16.82
C GLN A 146 5.12 9.73 -15.82
N ALA A 147 3.94 9.32 -16.27
CA ALA A 147 2.82 9.01 -15.40
C ALA A 147 3.10 7.77 -14.53
N ILE A 148 3.65 6.70 -15.11
CA ILE A 148 4.08 5.51 -14.35
C ILE A 148 5.12 5.88 -13.29
N TRP A 149 6.12 6.70 -13.66
CA TRP A 149 7.12 7.19 -12.72
C TRP A 149 6.49 7.99 -11.57
N LYS A 150 5.57 8.92 -11.87
CA LYS A 150 4.84 9.69 -10.84
C LYS A 150 4.04 8.79 -9.89
N ILE A 151 3.32 7.79 -10.44
CA ILE A 151 2.57 6.81 -9.64
C ILE A 151 3.51 6.04 -8.69
N ASN A 152 4.64 5.54 -9.21
CA ASN A 152 5.61 4.80 -8.41
C ASN A 152 6.31 5.68 -7.35
N ALA A 153 6.51 6.97 -7.63
CA ALA A 153 7.11 7.92 -6.70
C ALA A 153 6.17 8.34 -5.57
N SER A 154 4.84 8.35 -5.80
CA SER A 154 3.84 8.66 -4.78
C SER A 154 3.91 7.72 -3.56
N THR A 155 3.30 8.14 -2.45
CA THR A 155 3.25 7.41 -1.18
C THR A 155 1.83 7.35 -0.60
N ASP A 156 0.82 7.26 -1.47
CA ASP A 156 -0.60 7.31 -1.12
C ASP A 156 -1.37 6.08 -1.63
N ILE A 157 -2.57 5.90 -1.07
CA ILE A 157 -3.47 4.79 -1.41
C ILE A 157 -4.00 4.87 -2.86
N HIS A 158 -4.01 6.05 -3.47
CA HIS A 158 -4.48 6.23 -4.85
C HIS A 158 -3.49 5.61 -5.84
N ALA A 159 -2.19 5.82 -5.64
CA ALA A 159 -1.15 5.18 -6.42
C ALA A 159 -1.17 3.65 -6.25
N LEU A 160 -1.38 3.15 -5.03
CA LEU A 160 -1.60 1.72 -4.82
C LEU A 160 -2.80 1.21 -5.65
N THR A 161 -3.91 1.96 -5.67
CA THR A 161 -5.11 1.60 -6.44
C THR A 161 -4.83 1.53 -7.94
N CYS A 162 -4.07 2.47 -8.49
CA CYS A 162 -3.63 2.42 -9.88
C CYS A 162 -2.81 1.16 -10.16
N LEU A 163 -1.87 0.82 -9.28
CA LEU A 163 -0.99 -0.35 -9.45
C LEU A 163 -1.77 -1.67 -9.35
N ILE A 164 -2.74 -1.77 -8.42
CA ILE A 164 -3.65 -2.92 -8.36
C ILE A 164 -4.48 -2.99 -9.63
N ALA A 165 -5.05 -1.87 -10.10
CA ALA A 165 -5.83 -1.86 -11.33
C ALA A 165 -5.01 -2.36 -12.53
N PHE A 166 -3.76 -1.91 -12.69
CA PHE A 166 -2.87 -2.42 -13.75
C PHE A 166 -2.58 -3.92 -13.63
N CYS A 167 -2.57 -4.47 -12.41
CA CYS A 167 -2.40 -5.90 -12.18
C CYS A 167 -3.66 -6.72 -12.53
N LEU A 168 -4.84 -6.11 -12.40
CA LEU A 168 -6.13 -6.73 -12.73
C LEU A 168 -6.52 -6.54 -14.21
N GLU A 169 -5.98 -5.51 -14.87
CA GLU A 169 -6.02 -5.34 -16.33
C GLU A 169 -5.22 -6.49 -16.97
N LEU A 170 -5.92 -7.51 -17.47
CA LEU A 170 -5.37 -8.73 -18.07
C LEU A 170 -4.09 -8.49 -18.92
N PRO A 171 -2.92 -9.03 -18.53
CA PRO A 171 -1.89 -9.36 -19.49
C PRO A 171 -2.14 -10.80 -19.95
N SER A 172 -3.09 -10.99 -20.87
CA SER A 172 -3.17 -12.22 -21.66
C SER A 172 -2.00 -12.28 -22.63
N SER A 173 -0.80 -12.55 -22.12
CA SER A 173 0.27 -13.13 -22.93
C SER A 173 0.84 -14.31 -22.17
N LYS A 174 0.77 -15.48 -22.80
CA LYS A 174 1.31 -16.77 -22.33
C LYS A 174 2.85 -16.78 -22.28
N ASN A 175 3.48 -15.64 -21.99
CA ASN A 175 4.91 -15.50 -21.97
C ASN A 175 5.43 -15.65 -20.55
N ASN A 176 6.41 -16.55 -20.38
CA ASN A 176 7.16 -16.85 -19.15
C ASN A 176 8.03 -15.67 -18.64
N ARG A 177 7.62 -14.42 -18.89
CA ARG A 177 8.36 -13.22 -18.49
C ARG A 177 7.86 -12.73 -17.14
N LEU A 178 8.77 -12.14 -16.36
CA LEU A 178 8.47 -11.44 -15.13
C LEU A 178 7.41 -10.37 -15.37
N ASP A 179 6.30 -10.43 -14.64
CA ASP A 179 5.25 -9.43 -14.71
C ASP A 179 5.69 -8.18 -13.93
N LEU A 180 6.13 -7.17 -14.68
CA LEU A 180 6.64 -5.92 -14.11
C LEU A 180 5.57 -5.11 -13.38
N ALA A 181 4.29 -5.24 -13.76
CA ALA A 181 3.20 -4.55 -13.07
C ALA A 181 2.99 -5.16 -11.68
N GLN A 182 2.93 -6.49 -11.61
CA GLN A 182 2.84 -7.24 -10.35
C GLN A 182 4.03 -6.97 -9.43
N LEU A 183 5.25 -6.98 -9.98
CA LEU A 183 6.46 -6.68 -9.20
C LEU A 183 6.49 -5.23 -8.69
N SER A 184 6.05 -4.28 -9.51
CA SER A 184 5.95 -2.87 -9.09
C SER A 184 4.92 -2.70 -7.98
N ALA A 185 3.77 -3.36 -8.09
CA ALA A 185 2.71 -3.29 -7.10
C ALA A 185 3.12 -3.89 -5.74
N ILE A 186 3.79 -5.05 -5.72
CA ILE A 186 4.25 -5.66 -4.45
C ILE A 186 5.34 -4.81 -3.77
N ARG A 187 6.30 -4.30 -4.54
CA ARG A 187 7.33 -3.36 -4.02
C ARG A 187 6.68 -2.10 -3.46
N TYR A 188 5.67 -1.57 -4.15
CA TYR A 188 4.92 -0.41 -3.68
C TYR A 188 4.15 -0.69 -2.39
N LEU A 189 3.46 -1.84 -2.31
CA LEU A 189 2.76 -2.26 -1.09
C LEU A 189 3.73 -2.35 0.09
N ILE A 190 4.88 -3.01 -0.07
CA ILE A 190 5.90 -3.13 0.97
C ILE A 190 6.37 -1.74 1.42
N LYS A 191 6.72 -0.86 0.47
CA LYS A 191 7.10 0.53 0.76
C LYS A 191 6.01 1.25 1.56
N LEU A 192 4.77 1.23 1.06
CA LEU A 192 3.64 1.92 1.68
C LEU A 192 3.36 1.39 3.10
N SER A 193 3.58 0.10 3.33
CA SER A 193 3.44 -0.58 4.62
C SER A 193 4.51 -0.20 5.64
N ILE A 194 5.57 0.47 5.21
CA ILE A 194 6.64 0.95 6.10
C ILE A 194 6.45 2.44 6.38
N ILE A 195 6.26 3.24 5.34
CA ILE A 195 6.33 4.70 5.42
C ILE A 195 4.98 5.37 5.74
N SER A 196 3.89 4.61 5.81
CA SER A 196 2.55 5.18 5.97
C SER A 196 1.67 4.42 6.97
N VAL A 197 0.53 5.03 7.28
CA VAL A 197 -0.54 4.44 8.11
C VAL A 197 -1.15 3.17 7.49
N PHE A 198 -0.87 2.87 6.22
CA PHE A 198 -1.28 1.61 5.58
C PHE A 198 -0.65 0.37 6.25
N SER A 199 0.45 0.55 6.97
CA SER A 199 1.05 -0.48 7.86
C SER A 199 0.03 -1.19 8.76
N THR A 200 -1.03 -0.49 9.18
CA THR A 200 -2.09 -1.02 10.06
C THR A 200 -2.98 -2.09 9.42
N VAL A 201 -2.98 -2.18 8.09
CA VAL A 201 -3.86 -3.10 7.33
C VAL A 201 -3.10 -3.89 6.26
N ALA A 202 -1.81 -3.66 6.07
CA ALA A 202 -1.01 -4.17 4.96
C ALA A 202 -1.06 -5.69 4.78
N GLU A 203 -0.88 -6.43 5.88
CA GLU A 203 -0.85 -7.90 5.85
C GLU A 203 -2.22 -8.48 5.51
N ASP A 204 -3.25 -8.08 6.23
CA ASP A 204 -4.63 -8.52 5.97
C ASP A 204 -5.13 -8.08 4.59
N PHE A 205 -4.69 -6.91 4.11
CA PHE A 205 -4.96 -6.45 2.74
C PHE A 205 -4.32 -7.38 1.71
N TYR A 206 -3.06 -7.75 1.91
CA TYR A 206 -2.36 -8.70 1.03
C TYR A 206 -3.04 -10.08 1.04
N ILE A 207 -3.48 -10.55 2.21
CA ILE A 207 -4.23 -11.80 2.35
C ILE A 207 -5.55 -11.74 1.58
N LEU A 208 -6.38 -10.70 1.80
CA LEU A 208 -7.67 -10.54 1.12
C LEU A 208 -7.49 -10.50 -0.40
N LEU A 209 -6.49 -9.77 -0.87
CA LEU A 209 -6.19 -9.65 -2.30
C LEU A 209 -5.84 -11.02 -2.91
N ASN A 210 -5.02 -11.82 -2.23
CA ASN A 210 -4.70 -13.16 -2.73
C ASN A 210 -5.88 -14.14 -2.59
N GLN A 211 -6.72 -14.02 -1.56
CA GLN A 211 -7.95 -14.81 -1.44
C GLN A 211 -8.92 -14.56 -2.60
N ASN A 212 -9.07 -13.30 -3.01
CA ASN A 212 -10.01 -12.93 -4.06
C ASN A 212 -9.50 -13.19 -5.48
N PHE A 213 -8.18 -13.14 -5.71
CA PHE A 213 -7.63 -13.15 -7.07
C PHE A 213 -6.68 -14.29 -7.41
N SER A 214 -6.05 -14.97 -6.43
CA SER A 214 -5.02 -15.98 -6.75
C SER A 214 -5.57 -17.09 -7.64
N ALA A 215 -6.74 -17.65 -7.31
CA ALA A 215 -7.37 -18.73 -8.06
C ALA A 215 -7.64 -18.37 -9.53
N THR A 216 -7.96 -17.11 -9.83
CA THR A 216 -8.37 -16.65 -11.16
C THR A 216 -7.20 -16.05 -11.97
N LEU A 217 -6.27 -15.36 -11.30
CA LEU A 217 -5.25 -14.52 -11.94
C LEU A 217 -3.82 -14.96 -11.69
N ALA A 218 -3.55 -15.75 -10.64
CA ALA A 218 -2.21 -16.29 -10.46
C ALA A 218 -2.03 -17.46 -11.44
N THR A 219 -1.42 -17.14 -12.58
CA THR A 219 -0.98 -18.11 -13.56
C THR A 219 -0.15 -19.19 -12.89
N LYS A 220 -0.54 -20.46 -13.08
CA LYS A 220 0.30 -21.61 -12.71
C LYS A 220 1.55 -21.60 -13.60
N HIS A 221 2.59 -20.91 -13.17
CA HIS A 221 3.88 -20.98 -13.84
C HIS A 221 4.65 -22.19 -13.31
N ASP A 222 5.33 -22.91 -14.21
CA ASP A 222 6.17 -24.05 -13.82
C ASP A 222 7.44 -23.62 -13.05
N ARG A 223 7.74 -22.31 -12.95
CA ARG A 223 8.93 -21.79 -12.29
C ARG A 223 8.57 -21.03 -11.02
N VAL A 224 8.94 -21.60 -9.86
CA VAL A 224 8.83 -20.98 -8.53
C VAL A 224 9.37 -19.53 -8.50
N TYR A 225 10.42 -19.24 -9.27
CA TYR A 225 11.05 -17.92 -9.32
C TYR A 225 10.23 -16.79 -10.00
N SER A 226 9.11 -17.12 -10.65
CA SER A 226 8.18 -16.09 -11.16
C SER A 226 7.34 -15.47 -10.05
N ASP A 227 7.11 -16.19 -8.97
CA ASP A 227 6.17 -15.82 -7.91
C ASP A 227 6.90 -15.41 -6.63
N VAL A 228 8.07 -15.98 -6.39
CA VAL A 228 8.92 -15.72 -5.22
C VAL A 228 10.40 -15.68 -5.56
N TRP A 229 11.20 -15.01 -4.74
CA TRP A 229 12.64 -14.93 -4.87
C TRP A 229 13.31 -15.45 -3.59
N PRO A 230 14.25 -16.42 -3.69
CA PRO A 230 14.94 -16.94 -2.53
C PRO A 230 15.87 -15.87 -1.97
N TYR A 231 15.84 -15.71 -0.66
CA TYR A 231 16.66 -14.74 0.04
C TYR A 231 17.23 -15.36 1.30
N ARG A 232 18.54 -15.17 1.51
CA ARG A 232 19.22 -15.52 2.74
C ARG A 232 19.38 -14.26 3.58
N THR A 233 18.75 -14.26 4.74
CA THR A 233 18.91 -13.19 5.73
C THR A 233 20.35 -13.19 6.27
N PRO A 234 20.79 -12.11 6.93
CA PRO A 234 22.13 -12.04 7.50
C PRO A 234 22.45 -13.10 8.58
N ASP A 235 21.42 -13.70 9.18
CA ASP A 235 21.48 -14.81 10.14
C ASP A 235 21.30 -16.19 9.45
N ASP A 236 21.55 -16.27 8.14
CA ASP A 236 21.47 -17.47 7.29
C ASP A 236 20.09 -18.14 7.18
N ALA A 237 19.03 -17.52 7.71
CA ALA A 237 17.68 -18.00 7.52
C ALA A 237 17.24 -17.81 6.06
N GLN A 238 16.69 -18.87 5.47
CA GLN A 238 16.15 -18.82 4.12
C GLN A 238 14.69 -18.40 4.16
N ILE A 239 14.36 -17.33 3.43
CA ILE A 239 12.98 -16.87 3.25
C ILE A 239 12.67 -16.67 1.77
N MET A 240 11.38 -16.61 1.46
CA MET A 240 10.87 -16.32 0.12
C MET A 240 10.30 -14.91 0.07
N ILE A 241 10.86 -14.07 -0.80
CA ILE A 241 10.38 -12.71 -1.05
C ILE A 241 9.36 -12.77 -2.20
N PRO A 242 8.17 -12.15 -2.07
CA PRO A 242 7.17 -12.20 -3.13
C PRO A 242 7.61 -11.37 -4.35
N MET A 243 7.53 -11.96 -5.54
CA MET A 243 7.81 -11.27 -6.82
C MET A 243 6.55 -10.70 -7.47
N ARG A 244 5.37 -11.04 -6.92
CA ARG A 244 4.06 -10.60 -7.40
C ARG A 244 3.16 -10.23 -6.22
N ILE A 245 2.21 -9.31 -6.46
CA ILE A 245 1.22 -8.93 -5.46
C ILE A 245 0.08 -9.95 -5.39
N ILE A 246 -0.31 -10.51 -6.54
CA ILE A 246 -1.19 -11.68 -6.66
C ILE A 246 -0.29 -12.89 -6.96
N ASN A 247 -0.18 -13.82 -6.02
CA ASN A 247 0.62 -15.04 -6.16
C ASN A 247 -0.13 -16.27 -5.64
N ASN A 248 0.33 -17.45 -6.05
CA ASN A 248 -0.19 -18.74 -5.58
C ASN A 248 0.54 -19.27 -4.34
N CYS A 249 1.67 -18.66 -3.98
CA CYS A 249 2.46 -19.07 -2.85
C CYS A 249 2.00 -18.31 -1.60
N HIS A 250 1.68 -19.00 -0.52
CA HIS A 250 1.51 -18.36 0.78
C HIS A 250 2.84 -17.77 1.25
N VAL A 251 3.04 -16.47 0.98
CA VAL A 251 4.23 -15.73 1.40
C VAL A 251 3.86 -14.83 2.59
N ASN A 252 4.65 -14.91 3.65
CA ASN A 252 4.53 -13.99 4.77
C ASN A 252 5.08 -12.61 4.37
N ILE A 253 4.19 -11.69 4.00
CA ILE A 253 4.57 -10.33 3.61
C ILE A 253 5.20 -9.55 4.77
N ALA A 254 4.82 -9.82 6.02
CA ALA A 254 5.39 -9.16 7.19
C ALA A 254 6.90 -9.46 7.34
N THR A 255 7.32 -10.68 7.03
CA THR A 255 8.75 -11.04 6.99
C THR A 255 9.50 -10.20 5.96
N THR A 256 8.93 -10.02 4.77
CA THR A 256 9.55 -9.20 3.70
C THR A 256 9.61 -7.72 4.09
N ILE A 257 8.55 -7.19 4.71
CA ILE A 257 8.51 -5.83 5.25
C ILE A 257 9.63 -5.64 6.29
N ASN A 258 9.85 -6.62 7.16
CA ASN A 258 10.91 -6.57 8.16
C ASN A 258 12.31 -6.60 7.54
N VAL A 259 12.52 -7.36 6.46
CA VAL A 259 13.78 -7.33 5.70
C VAL A 259 14.05 -5.93 5.16
N TYR A 260 13.07 -5.28 4.54
CA TYR A 260 13.20 -3.90 4.06
C TYR A 260 13.58 -2.92 5.18
N LYS A 261 12.92 -3.01 6.33
CA LYS A 261 13.23 -2.19 7.51
C LYS A 261 14.67 -2.41 8.00
N LYS A 262 15.12 -3.67 8.12
CA LYS A 262 16.50 -4.01 8.53
C LYS A 262 17.53 -3.50 7.53
N LEU A 263 17.27 -3.61 6.23
CA LEU A 263 18.15 -3.08 5.19
C LEU A 263 18.29 -1.56 5.30
N TYR A 264 17.19 -0.84 5.52
CA TYR A 264 17.23 0.62 5.70
C TYR A 264 18.01 1.02 6.97
N GLN A 265 17.76 0.33 8.09
CA GLN A 265 18.53 0.54 9.32
C GLN A 265 20.03 0.34 9.10
N LYS A 266 20.41 -0.72 8.37
CA LYS A 266 21.81 -0.98 8.06
C LYS A 266 22.39 0.06 7.10
N ALA A 267 21.62 0.53 6.12
CA ALA A 267 22.02 1.60 5.22
C ALA A 267 22.31 2.92 5.97
N ILE A 268 21.50 3.27 6.98
CA ILE A 268 21.78 4.40 7.88
C ILE A 268 23.09 4.18 8.64
N GLN A 269 23.26 2.99 9.27
CA GLN A 269 24.46 2.67 10.05
C GLN A 269 25.74 2.74 9.21
N ARG A 270 25.65 2.42 7.92
CA ARG A 270 26.76 2.45 6.98
C ARG A 270 26.96 3.81 6.32
N GLY A 271 26.14 4.82 6.64
CA GLY A 271 26.25 6.16 6.07
C GLY A 271 25.80 6.28 4.61
N LEU A 272 25.14 5.27 4.04
CA LEU A 272 24.62 5.31 2.67
C LEU A 272 23.44 6.29 2.53
N VAL A 273 22.68 6.47 3.60
CA VAL A 273 21.49 7.32 3.66
C VAL A 273 21.37 8.00 5.00
N ASN A 274 20.77 9.19 5.02
CA ASN A 274 20.42 9.85 6.28
C ASN A 274 19.06 9.38 6.79
N LYS A 275 18.82 9.62 8.09
CA LYS A 275 17.52 9.36 8.72
C LYS A 275 16.52 10.48 8.41
N THR A 276 16.16 10.61 7.13
CA THR A 276 15.17 11.57 6.65
C THR A 276 14.07 10.87 5.85
N ASN A 277 12.87 11.46 5.80
CA ASN A 277 11.74 10.92 5.04
C ASN A 277 12.05 10.81 3.53
N GLU A 278 12.88 11.71 3.00
CA GLU A 278 13.26 11.71 1.59
C GLU A 278 14.21 10.56 1.27
N ASP A 279 15.26 10.38 2.08
CA ASP A 279 16.22 9.31 1.90
C ASP A 279 15.59 7.93 2.15
N GLU A 280 14.67 7.82 3.10
CA GLU A 280 13.88 6.60 3.32
C GLU A 280 13.10 6.19 2.07
N GLN A 281 12.38 7.14 1.47
CA GLN A 281 11.63 6.89 0.23
C GLN A 281 12.54 6.53 -0.93
N LYS A 282 13.65 7.26 -1.11
CA LYS A 282 14.65 6.96 -2.15
C LYS A 282 15.22 5.56 -1.97
N PHE A 283 15.57 5.18 -0.75
CA PHE A 283 16.09 3.85 -0.44
C PHE A 283 15.08 2.74 -0.78
N TYR A 284 13.82 2.85 -0.36
CA TYR A 284 12.83 1.83 -0.67
C TYR A 284 12.48 1.75 -2.16
N ASN A 285 12.55 2.86 -2.89
CA ASN A 285 12.43 2.85 -4.36
C ASN A 285 13.64 2.20 -5.05
N PHE A 286 14.83 2.25 -4.42
CA PHE A 286 16.06 1.65 -4.92
C PHE A 286 16.08 0.12 -4.82
N ILE A 287 15.51 -0.48 -3.76
CA ILE A 287 15.57 -1.93 -3.54
C ILE A 287 14.93 -2.70 -4.70
N CYS A 288 15.71 -3.57 -5.34
CA CYS A 288 15.27 -4.50 -6.37
C CYS A 288 15.30 -5.93 -5.82
N HIS A 289 14.18 -6.66 -5.88
CA HIS A 289 14.09 -8.01 -5.31
C HIS A 289 15.13 -8.98 -5.91
N THR A 290 15.40 -8.91 -7.22
CA THR A 290 16.38 -9.79 -7.88
C THR A 290 17.83 -9.52 -7.47
N GLU A 291 18.10 -8.34 -6.92
CA GLU A 291 19.43 -7.89 -6.50
C GLU A 291 19.55 -7.81 -4.96
N ILE A 292 18.48 -8.15 -4.23
CA ILE A 292 18.39 -7.86 -2.79
C ILE A 292 19.41 -8.65 -1.96
N GLN A 293 19.83 -9.83 -2.41
CA GLN A 293 20.91 -10.57 -1.78
C GLN A 293 22.22 -9.78 -1.86
N HIS A 294 22.59 -9.30 -3.05
CA HIS A 294 23.82 -8.53 -3.23
C HIS A 294 23.79 -7.22 -2.42
N LEU A 295 22.63 -6.55 -2.37
CA LEU A 295 22.46 -5.38 -1.51
C LEU A 295 22.67 -5.71 -0.03
N THR A 296 22.12 -6.84 0.42
CA THR A 296 22.33 -7.33 1.79
C THR A 296 23.80 -7.59 2.04
N ASP A 297 24.46 -8.34 1.17
CA ASP A 297 25.87 -8.70 1.32
C ASP A 297 26.73 -7.43 1.39
N ILE A 298 26.51 -6.42 0.53
CA ILE A 298 27.22 -5.13 0.58
C ILE A 298 27.00 -4.41 1.91
N LEU A 299 25.74 -4.34 2.38
CA LEU A 299 25.39 -3.62 3.61
C LEU A 299 25.92 -4.31 4.88
N TYR A 300 26.13 -5.62 4.85
CA TYR A 300 26.56 -6.41 6.02
C TYR A 300 28.04 -6.83 5.97
N GLN A 301 28.74 -6.72 4.84
CA GLN A 301 30.19 -6.93 4.73
C GLN A 301 30.99 -5.75 5.28
N ASP A 302 32.09 -6.00 5.99
CA ASP A 302 33.05 -4.99 6.46
C ASP A 302 33.96 -4.48 5.32
N ALA A 303 33.34 -3.93 4.28
CA ALA A 303 34.01 -3.30 3.14
C ALA A 303 33.62 -1.82 3.02
N GLN A 304 34.33 -1.04 2.21
CA GLN A 304 33.89 0.31 1.89
C GLN A 304 32.55 0.26 1.12
N ILE A 305 31.60 1.11 1.52
CA ILE A 305 30.32 1.24 0.83
C ILE A 305 30.39 2.44 -0.13
N PRO A 306 29.73 2.39 -1.30
CA PRO A 306 29.64 3.55 -2.18
C PRO A 306 28.90 4.71 -1.51
N ASP A 307 29.32 5.95 -1.84
CA ASP A 307 28.79 7.18 -1.23
C ASP A 307 27.40 7.58 -1.74
N ASN A 308 26.93 6.94 -2.83
CA ASN A 308 25.64 7.27 -3.44
C ASN A 308 25.00 6.05 -4.13
N PHE A 309 23.70 6.19 -4.45
CA PHE A 309 22.92 5.12 -5.09
C PHE A 309 23.34 4.79 -6.53
N SER A 310 23.94 5.74 -7.26
CA SER A 310 24.40 5.47 -8.63
C SER A 310 25.54 4.46 -8.60
N ASP A 311 26.54 4.72 -7.77
CA ASP A 311 27.71 3.86 -7.61
C ASP A 311 27.33 2.52 -6.98
N LEU A 312 26.40 2.53 -6.02
CA LEU A 312 25.84 1.29 -5.49
C LEU A 312 25.12 0.47 -6.57
N LYS A 313 24.40 1.12 -7.50
CA LYS A 313 23.75 0.42 -8.61
C LYS A 313 24.76 -0.21 -9.56
N HIS A 314 25.86 0.50 -9.86
CA HIS A 314 26.96 -0.05 -10.66
C HIS A 314 27.58 -1.27 -9.98
N LEU A 315 27.90 -1.19 -8.68
CA LEU A 315 28.47 -2.31 -7.93
C LEU A 315 27.52 -3.53 -7.89
N LEU A 316 26.21 -3.30 -7.69
CA LEU A 316 25.20 -4.37 -7.75
C LEU A 316 25.15 -5.03 -9.13
N PHE A 317 25.25 -4.24 -10.19
CA PHE A 317 25.26 -4.75 -11.56
C PHE A 317 26.51 -5.59 -11.85
N GLU A 318 27.69 -5.10 -11.46
CA GLU A 318 28.95 -5.85 -11.57
C GLU A 318 28.90 -7.18 -10.82
N ARG A 319 28.45 -7.19 -9.56
CA ARG A 319 28.29 -8.42 -8.78
C ARG A 319 27.26 -9.38 -9.38
N THR A 320 26.24 -8.86 -10.06
CA THR A 320 25.22 -9.69 -10.73
C THR A 320 25.77 -10.33 -12.00
N LEU A 321 26.55 -9.60 -12.80
CA LEU A 321 27.21 -10.12 -13.99
C LEU A 321 28.35 -11.11 -13.67
N ASN A 322 29.10 -10.84 -12.61
CA ASN A 322 30.28 -11.63 -12.22
C ASN A 322 29.93 -12.85 -11.37
N ARG A 323 28.65 -13.28 -11.32
CA ARG A 323 28.25 -14.57 -10.71
C ARG A 323 28.88 -15.73 -11.49
N LYS A 324 30.12 -16.06 -11.14
CA LYS A 324 30.64 -17.43 -11.16
C LYS A 324 30.24 -18.13 -9.87
#